data_AF-M4ZHA3-F1
#
_entry.id   AF-M4ZHA3-F1
#
_cell.length_a   1.000
_cell.length_b   1.000
_cell.length_c   1.000
_cell.angle_alpha   90.00
_cell.angle_beta   90.00
_cell.angle_gamma   90.00
#
_symmetry.space_group_name_H-M   'P 1'
#
loop_
_entity.id
_entity.type
_entity.pdbx_description
1 polymer ?
#
loop_
_entity_poly.entity_id
_entity_poly.type
_entity_poly.pdbx_seq_one_letter_code
_entity_poly.pdbx_strand_id
1 'polypeptide(L)'
;MWIAARYPNWAHGAFPAQMLPSIEDAGAMKTPSSRPSYKSQTKVGSRSGRCDGENPNYGSRRSNSDLANIRFNATDDDFGLIVLGRQLEEALAKLRALDDPASQDHLEQIETLLAGLAPIEQAIIATPARTIAGLGVKARHASYVNSEHWDAPIDRIDWNARTVRSLIEAVCDVAAIPCSLRSNSKEEK
;
A
#
# COMPACT_ATOMS: atom_id res chain seq x y z
N MET A 1 -0.32 21.43 1.76
CA MET A 1 -1.74 21.44 1.33
C MET A 1 -1.94 21.26 -0.19
N TRP A 2 -0.92 20.87 -0.98
CA TRP A 2 -1.04 20.77 -2.46
C TRP A 2 -1.19 19.34 -3.02
N ILE A 3 -0.88 18.30 -2.23
CA ILE A 3 -0.88 16.89 -2.72
C ILE A 3 -2.30 16.29 -2.74
N ALA A 4 -3.15 16.65 -1.76
CA ALA A 4 -4.52 16.14 -1.65
C ALA A 4 -5.43 16.49 -2.85
N ALA A 5 -5.12 17.55 -3.61
CA ALA A 5 -5.91 17.96 -4.77
C ALA A 5 -5.64 17.10 -6.03
N ARG A 6 -4.56 16.29 -6.05
CA ARG A 6 -4.09 15.62 -7.28
C ARG A 6 -4.61 14.19 -7.46
N TYR A 7 -5.16 13.56 -6.41
CA TYR A 7 -5.71 12.19 -6.47
C TYR A 7 -7.08 12.05 -5.77
N PRO A 8 -8.15 12.70 -6.28
CA PRO A 8 -9.49 12.61 -5.68
C PRO A 8 -10.10 11.19 -5.70
N ASN A 9 -9.57 10.28 -6.53
CA ASN A 9 -10.13 8.93 -6.72
C ASN A 9 -9.50 7.83 -5.84
N TRP A 10 -8.53 8.13 -4.97
CA TRP A 10 -7.91 7.09 -4.13
C TRP A 10 -8.74 6.71 -2.88
N ALA A 11 -9.65 7.57 -2.42
CA ALA A 11 -10.48 7.30 -1.24
C ALA A 11 -11.67 6.35 -1.52
N HIS A 12 -11.97 6.07 -2.79
CA HIS A 12 -13.00 5.11 -3.19
C HIS A 12 -12.32 4.06 -4.07
N GLY A 13 -12.22 2.81 -3.59
CA GLY A 13 -11.54 1.71 -4.27
C GLY A 13 -12.13 1.31 -5.63
N ALA A 14 -12.01 2.19 -6.62
CA ALA A 14 -12.39 1.98 -8.01
C ALA A 14 -11.12 1.89 -8.86
N PHE A 15 -10.65 0.66 -9.05
CA PHE A 15 -9.76 0.35 -10.16
C PHE A 15 -10.46 0.73 -11.48
N PRO A 16 -9.81 1.44 -12.42
CA PRO A 16 -10.38 1.61 -13.75
C PRO A 16 -10.39 0.25 -14.44
N ALA A 17 -11.59 -0.30 -14.61
CA ALA A 17 -11.84 -1.44 -15.50
C ALA A 17 -11.44 -1.01 -16.91
N GLN A 18 -10.31 -1.52 -17.39
CA GLN A 18 -9.87 -1.30 -18.74
C GLN A 18 -10.82 -2.03 -19.71
N MET A 19 -11.34 -1.26 -20.67
CA MET A 19 -11.84 -1.66 -21.99
C MET A 19 -12.06 -3.16 -22.21
N LEU A 20 -13.32 -3.59 -22.11
CA LEU A 20 -13.82 -4.75 -22.85
C LEU A 20 -14.45 -4.27 -24.17
N PRO A 21 -14.18 -4.92 -25.31
CA PRO A 21 -14.85 -4.58 -26.57
C PRO A 21 -16.34 -4.94 -26.51
N SER A 22 -17.17 -4.01 -26.97
CA SER A 22 -18.61 -4.19 -27.17
C SER A 22 -18.89 -5.42 -28.04
N ILE A 23 -19.58 -6.40 -27.46
CA ILE A 23 -20.35 -7.38 -28.20
C ILE A 23 -21.81 -6.95 -28.04
N GLU A 24 -22.30 -6.20 -29.02
CA GLU A 24 -23.72 -6.11 -29.29
C GLU A 24 -24.13 -7.43 -29.96
N ASP A 25 -25.04 -8.18 -29.36
CA ASP A 25 -26.37 -8.48 -29.94
C ASP A 25 -27.07 -9.63 -29.18
N ALA A 26 -28.39 -9.53 -29.20
CA ALA A 26 -29.40 -10.57 -29.02
C ALA A 26 -29.70 -11.11 -27.61
N GLY A 27 -30.95 -10.87 -27.20
CA GLY A 27 -31.76 -11.95 -26.63
C GLY A 27 -32.40 -11.65 -25.29
N ALA A 28 -33.64 -11.16 -25.34
CA ALA A 28 -34.56 -11.14 -24.21
C ALA A 28 -34.63 -12.49 -23.49
N MET A 29 -34.34 -12.51 -22.18
CA MET A 29 -34.74 -13.62 -21.31
C MET A 29 -35.08 -13.14 -19.90
N LYS A 30 -36.12 -13.80 -19.39
CA LYS A 30 -37.00 -13.43 -18.29
C LYS A 30 -36.31 -13.52 -16.93
N THR A 31 -36.67 -12.59 -16.05
CA THR A 31 -36.36 -12.62 -14.61
C THR A 31 -37.03 -13.79 -13.88
N PRO A 32 -36.29 -14.58 -13.08
CA PRO A 32 -36.86 -15.33 -11.99
C PRO A 32 -36.46 -14.71 -10.65
N SER A 33 -37.44 -14.09 -9.99
CA SER A 33 -37.41 -13.78 -8.56
C SER A 33 -37.35 -15.08 -7.77
N SER A 34 -36.21 -15.38 -7.16
CA SER A 34 -36.07 -16.48 -6.20
C SER A 34 -35.64 -15.93 -4.84
N ARG A 35 -36.61 -15.88 -3.92
CA ARG A 35 -36.39 -15.67 -2.47
C ARG A 35 -35.62 -16.87 -1.89
N PRO A 36 -34.56 -16.66 -1.10
CA PRO A 36 -34.09 -17.68 -0.16
C PRO A 36 -34.86 -17.54 1.15
N SER A 37 -35.75 -18.48 1.41
CA SER A 37 -36.36 -18.68 2.74
C SER A 37 -35.38 -19.47 3.59
N TYR A 38 -34.72 -18.81 4.54
CA TYR A 38 -33.88 -19.49 5.52
C TYR A 38 -34.80 -20.14 6.57
N LYS A 39 -34.93 -21.46 6.53
CA LYS A 39 -35.51 -22.26 7.61
C LYS A 39 -34.37 -22.71 8.53
N SER A 40 -34.26 -22.07 9.68
CA SER A 40 -33.47 -22.55 10.80
C SER A 40 -34.12 -23.82 11.36
N GLN A 41 -33.46 -24.96 11.22
CA GLN A 41 -33.79 -26.16 12.00
C GLN A 41 -32.62 -26.48 12.93
N THR A 42 -32.79 -26.12 14.20
CA THR A 42 -32.06 -26.71 15.32
C THR A 42 -32.56 -28.14 15.51
N LYS A 43 -31.74 -29.13 15.14
CA LYS A 43 -31.95 -30.52 15.54
C LYS A 43 -30.78 -30.97 16.41
N VAL A 44 -31.04 -30.96 17.72
CA VAL A 44 -30.21 -31.57 18.75
C VAL A 44 -30.30 -33.09 18.56
N GLY A 45 -29.18 -33.70 18.21
CA GLY A 45 -29.05 -35.15 18.04
C GLY A 45 -27.90 -35.65 18.90
N SER A 46 -28.23 -35.98 20.16
CA SER A 46 -27.35 -36.75 21.04
C SER A 46 -27.09 -38.12 20.42
N ARG A 47 -25.82 -38.48 20.22
CA ARG A 47 -25.40 -39.88 20.13
C ARG A 47 -24.02 -40.06 20.74
N SER A 48 -24.03 -40.78 21.85
CA SER A 48 -22.85 -41.26 22.55
C SER A 48 -22.15 -42.31 21.69
N GLY A 49 -20.84 -42.17 21.55
CA GLY A 49 -19.96 -43.20 21.02
C GLY A 49 -18.63 -43.09 21.74
N ARG A 50 -18.39 -43.99 22.70
CA ARG A 50 -17.06 -44.23 23.26
C ARG A 50 -16.16 -44.73 22.14
N CYS A 51 -15.02 -44.09 21.97
CA CYS A 51 -13.86 -44.67 21.32
C CYS A 51 -12.67 -44.42 22.24
N ASP A 52 -12.37 -45.39 23.10
CA ASP A 52 -11.08 -45.52 23.74
C ASP A 52 -10.09 -45.97 22.65
N GLY A 53 -9.02 -45.20 22.48
CA GLY A 53 -8.03 -45.43 21.43
C GLY A 53 -6.93 -44.38 21.51
N GLU A 54 -6.09 -44.49 22.54
CA GLU A 54 -4.86 -43.74 22.68
C GLU A 54 -3.96 -43.96 21.45
N ASN A 55 -3.66 -42.87 20.74
CA ASN A 55 -2.48 -42.83 19.87
C ASN A 55 -1.82 -41.46 20.00
N PRO A 56 -0.77 -41.31 20.83
CA PRO A 56 -0.03 -40.07 20.95
C PRO A 56 1.13 -40.13 19.96
N ASN A 57 0.94 -39.62 18.74
CA ASN A 57 2.08 -39.26 17.90
C ASN A 57 1.86 -37.90 17.25
N TYR A 58 2.20 -36.90 18.05
CA TYR A 58 3.08 -35.80 17.68
C TYR A 58 2.92 -35.19 16.29
N GLY A 59 2.29 -34.02 16.27
CA GLY A 59 2.88 -32.86 15.61
C GLY A 59 3.00 -32.96 14.10
N SER A 60 1.88 -32.77 13.40
CA SER A 60 1.92 -32.11 12.08
C SER A 60 2.27 -30.63 12.29
N ARG A 61 3.51 -30.38 12.73
CA ARG A 61 4.19 -29.12 12.43
C ARG A 61 4.23 -29.10 10.92
N ARG A 62 3.37 -28.27 10.29
CA ARG A 62 3.71 -27.70 9.00
C ARG A 62 5.13 -27.20 9.13
N SER A 63 6.04 -27.85 8.43
CA SER A 63 7.45 -27.67 8.62
C SER A 63 7.79 -26.22 8.28
N ASN A 64 8.13 -25.42 9.29
CA ASN A 64 8.69 -24.08 9.09
C ASN A 64 9.99 -24.11 8.25
N SER A 65 10.51 -25.29 7.94
CA SER A 65 11.63 -25.48 7.00
C SER A 65 11.24 -25.23 5.53
N ASP A 66 9.95 -25.29 5.15
CA ASP A 66 9.55 -24.97 3.77
C ASP A 66 9.49 -23.47 3.49
N LEU A 67 9.42 -22.63 4.53
CA LEU A 67 9.60 -21.18 4.40
C LEU A 67 11.08 -20.78 4.27
N ALA A 68 12.01 -21.65 4.66
CA ALA A 68 13.45 -21.40 4.54
C ALA A 68 13.98 -21.60 3.10
N ASN A 69 13.17 -22.19 2.21
CA ASN A 69 13.54 -22.46 0.81
C ASN A 69 12.94 -21.47 -0.19
N ILE A 70 12.29 -20.39 0.26
CA ILE A 70 12.09 -19.22 -0.61
C ILE A 70 13.43 -18.47 -0.68
N ARG A 71 14.42 -19.12 -1.29
CA ARG A 71 15.63 -18.49 -1.74
C ARG A 71 15.20 -17.62 -2.92
N PHE A 72 14.77 -16.39 -2.62
CA PHE A 72 14.70 -15.32 -3.60
C PHE A 72 16.07 -15.31 -4.28
N ASN A 73 16.13 -15.79 -5.52
CA ASN A 73 17.29 -15.55 -6.36
C ASN A 73 17.34 -14.04 -6.47
N ALA A 74 18.28 -13.42 -5.77
CA ALA A 74 18.58 -12.00 -5.83
C ALA A 74 19.24 -11.70 -7.18
N THR A 75 18.53 -11.99 -8.27
CA THR A 75 18.64 -11.19 -9.48
C THR A 75 18.12 -9.80 -9.13
N ASP A 76 18.61 -8.81 -9.87
CA ASP A 76 18.50 -7.37 -9.63
C ASP A 76 17.05 -6.85 -9.81
N ASP A 77 16.10 -7.49 -9.12
CA ASP A 77 14.68 -7.54 -9.45
C ASP A 77 13.96 -6.20 -9.21
N ASP A 78 14.50 -5.36 -8.33
CA ASP A 78 13.95 -4.04 -7.99
C ASP A 78 14.93 -2.89 -8.33
N PHE A 79 16.01 -3.13 -9.09
CA PHE A 79 16.98 -2.07 -9.42
C PHE A 79 16.31 -0.84 -10.04
N GLY A 80 15.40 -1.07 -10.99
CA GLY A 80 14.61 -0.01 -11.61
C GLY A 80 13.78 0.77 -10.60
N LEU A 81 13.20 0.09 -9.60
CA LEU A 81 12.41 0.72 -8.55
C LEU A 81 13.29 1.56 -7.62
N ILE A 82 14.49 1.09 -7.29
CA ILE A 82 15.48 1.84 -6.49
C ILE A 82 15.93 3.11 -7.23
N VAL A 83 16.19 3.01 -8.54
CA VAL A 83 16.55 4.16 -9.37
C VAL A 83 15.42 5.20 -9.37
N LEU A 84 14.17 4.77 -9.56
CA LEU A 84 13.00 5.64 -9.51
C LEU A 84 12.84 6.31 -8.13
N GLY A 85 13.03 5.56 -7.04
CA GLY A 85 13.01 6.10 -5.68
C GLY A 85 14.01 7.23 -5.48
N ARG A 86 15.24 7.07 -5.99
CA ARG A 86 16.26 8.12 -5.96
C ARG A 86 15.86 9.36 -6.77
N GLN A 87 15.29 9.17 -7.96
CA GLN A 87 14.82 10.29 -8.79
C GLN A 87 13.71 11.07 -8.11
N LEU A 88 12.77 10.37 -7.45
CA LEU A 88 11.74 11.00 -6.63
C LEU A 88 12.37 11.85 -5.52
N GLU A 89 13.31 11.30 -4.74
CA GLU A 89 14.00 12.03 -3.68
C GLU A 89 14.73 13.28 -4.17
N GLU A 90 15.43 13.18 -5.30
CA GLU A 90 16.13 14.32 -5.88
C GLU A 90 15.15 15.43 -6.29
N ALA A 91 14.03 15.07 -6.93
CA ALA A 91 13.00 16.02 -7.31
C ALA A 91 12.32 16.66 -6.07
N LEU A 92 12.05 15.88 -5.02
CA LEU A 92 11.51 16.41 -3.76
C LEU A 92 12.49 17.33 -3.04
N ALA A 93 13.79 17.02 -3.08
CA ALA A 93 14.83 17.90 -2.53
C ALA A 93 14.87 19.24 -3.28
N LYS A 94 14.73 19.22 -4.62
CA LYS A 94 14.63 20.44 -5.44
C LYS A 94 13.38 21.26 -5.10
N LEU A 95 12.22 20.62 -4.95
CA LEU A 95 11.00 21.30 -4.52
C LEU A 95 11.15 21.99 -3.16
N ARG A 96 11.74 21.30 -2.17
CA ARG A 96 12.01 21.89 -0.84
C ARG A 96 12.98 23.07 -0.89
N ALA A 97 13.94 23.05 -1.82
CA ALA A 97 14.88 24.16 -2.00
C ALA A 97 14.23 25.40 -2.65
N LEU A 98 13.13 25.22 -3.38
CA LEU A 98 12.39 26.30 -4.04
C LEU A 98 11.27 26.91 -3.20
N ASP A 99 10.93 26.30 -2.05
CA ASP A 99 9.85 26.74 -1.15
C ASP A 99 10.17 28.06 -0.40
N ASP A 100 11.10 28.87 -0.91
CA ASP A 100 11.29 30.27 -0.50
C ASP A 100 10.27 31.16 -1.25
N PRO A 101 9.27 31.73 -0.55
CA PRO A 101 8.09 32.34 -1.16
C PRO A 101 8.33 33.71 -1.81
N ALA A 102 9.56 34.21 -1.85
CA ALA A 102 9.85 35.59 -2.26
C ALA A 102 9.98 35.83 -3.77
N SER A 103 10.04 34.78 -4.62
CA SER A 103 10.31 34.91 -6.05
C SER A 103 9.22 34.30 -6.93
N GLN A 104 8.69 35.09 -7.87
CA GLN A 104 7.68 34.64 -8.83
C GLN A 104 8.26 33.60 -9.83
N ASP A 105 9.57 33.62 -10.06
CA ASP A 105 10.27 32.63 -10.89
C ASP A 105 10.27 31.22 -10.25
N HIS A 106 10.03 31.11 -8.94
CA HIS A 106 9.97 29.82 -8.26
C HIS A 106 8.67 29.07 -8.56
N LEU A 107 7.58 29.78 -8.87
CA LEU A 107 6.29 29.14 -9.13
C LEU A 107 6.33 28.29 -10.41
N GLU A 108 6.84 28.84 -11.51
CA GLU A 108 6.97 28.11 -12.79
C GLU A 108 7.92 26.91 -12.65
N GLN A 109 8.98 27.05 -11.84
CA GLN A 109 9.92 25.96 -11.56
C GLN A 109 9.28 24.85 -10.70
N ILE A 110 8.48 25.23 -9.69
CA ILE A 110 7.71 24.29 -8.87
C ILE A 110 6.72 23.53 -9.75
N GLU A 111 5.94 24.22 -10.59
CA GLU A 111 5.00 23.59 -11.51
C GLU A 111 5.68 22.63 -12.48
N THR A 112 6.83 23.03 -13.04
CA THR A 112 7.63 22.19 -13.93
C THR A 112 8.13 20.93 -13.22
N LEU A 113 8.66 21.06 -12.00
CA LEU A 113 9.10 19.90 -11.19
C LEU A 113 7.93 18.99 -10.83
N LEU A 114 6.78 19.57 -10.45
CA LEU A 114 5.57 18.82 -10.15
C LEU A 114 4.99 18.10 -11.38
N ALA A 115 5.16 18.64 -12.59
CA ALA A 115 4.81 17.95 -13.83
C ALA A 115 5.77 16.78 -14.10
N GLY A 116 7.06 16.96 -13.84
CA GLY A 116 8.09 15.92 -13.98
C GLY A 116 7.98 14.76 -12.97
N LEU A 117 7.36 14.99 -11.81
CA LEU A 117 7.14 13.94 -10.80
C LEU A 117 6.12 12.88 -11.22
N ALA A 118 5.04 13.29 -11.89
CA ALA A 118 3.94 12.40 -12.25
C ALA A 118 4.37 11.09 -12.97
N PRO A 119 5.23 11.12 -14.00
CA PRO A 119 5.70 9.89 -14.64
C PRO A 119 6.57 9.01 -13.72
N ILE A 120 7.34 9.60 -12.81
CA ILE A 120 8.16 8.86 -11.83
C ILE A 120 7.25 8.11 -10.85
N GLU A 121 6.25 8.82 -10.29
CA GLU A 121 5.28 8.24 -9.38
C GLU A 121 4.49 7.11 -10.04
N GLN A 122 4.03 7.33 -11.27
CA GLN A 122 3.33 6.30 -12.04
C GLN A 122 4.20 5.06 -12.27
N ALA A 123 5.49 5.25 -12.57
CA ALA A 123 6.42 4.14 -12.73
C ALA A 123 6.67 3.40 -11.41
N ILE A 124 6.79 4.10 -10.28
CA ILE A 124 6.92 3.50 -8.94
C ILE A 124 5.68 2.68 -8.61
N ILE A 125 4.48 3.18 -8.89
CA ILE A 125 3.21 2.48 -8.63
C ILE A 125 3.10 1.23 -9.50
N ALA A 126 3.35 1.37 -10.81
CA ALA A 126 3.19 0.29 -11.79
C ALA A 126 4.21 -0.84 -11.63
N THR A 127 5.42 -0.54 -11.15
CA THR A 127 6.47 -1.55 -10.97
C THR A 127 6.19 -2.36 -9.70
N PRO A 128 6.00 -3.69 -9.78
CA PRO A 128 5.83 -4.51 -8.57
C PRO A 128 7.14 -4.56 -7.78
N ALA A 129 7.05 -4.53 -6.44
CA ALA A 129 8.22 -4.71 -5.57
C ALA A 129 8.42 -6.20 -5.29
N ARG A 130 9.62 -6.72 -5.54
CA ARG A 130 9.98 -8.13 -5.35
C ARG A 130 10.94 -8.35 -4.18
N THR A 131 11.49 -7.28 -3.63
CA THR A 131 12.44 -7.24 -2.52
C THR A 131 11.96 -6.29 -1.44
N ILE A 132 12.54 -6.43 -0.23
CA ILE A 132 12.29 -5.50 0.87
C ILE A 132 12.73 -4.07 0.50
N ALA A 133 13.81 -3.92 -0.27
CA ALA A 133 14.28 -2.62 -0.72
C ALA A 133 13.26 -1.93 -1.64
N GLY A 134 12.72 -2.64 -2.62
CA GLY A 134 11.66 -2.12 -3.49
C GLY A 134 10.37 -1.81 -2.73
N LEU A 135 10.03 -2.62 -1.72
CA LEU A 135 8.89 -2.34 -0.85
C LEU A 135 9.11 -1.07 -0.02
N GLY A 136 10.33 -0.86 0.47
CA GLY A 136 10.72 0.38 1.15
C GLY A 136 10.63 1.62 0.26
N VAL A 137 10.99 1.53 -1.03
CA VAL A 137 10.76 2.62 -2.01
C VAL A 137 9.27 2.96 -2.11
N LYS A 138 8.40 1.94 -2.23
CA LYS A 138 6.95 2.16 -2.28
C LYS A 138 6.40 2.76 -0.99
N ALA A 139 6.87 2.29 0.17
CA ALA A 139 6.48 2.85 1.47
C ALA A 139 6.89 4.32 1.60
N ARG A 140 8.11 4.66 1.17
CA ARG A 140 8.58 6.05 1.12
C ARG A 140 7.72 6.90 0.17
N HIS A 141 7.42 6.42 -1.03
CA HIS A 141 6.49 7.11 -1.94
C HIS A 141 5.11 7.31 -1.31
N ALA A 142 4.55 6.28 -0.65
CA ALA A 142 3.29 6.38 0.07
C ALA A 142 3.32 7.42 1.20
N SER A 143 4.45 7.54 1.93
CA SER A 143 4.61 8.59 2.95
C SER A 143 4.55 10.00 2.37
N TYR A 144 5.11 10.18 1.16
CA TYR A 144 5.06 11.46 0.45
C TYR A 144 3.63 11.79 -0.01
N VAL A 145 2.95 10.84 -0.65
CA VAL A 145 1.57 11.04 -1.14
C VAL A 145 0.61 11.33 0.03
N ASN A 146 0.82 10.69 1.19
CA ASN A 146 0.00 10.87 2.38
C ASN A 146 0.64 11.83 3.39
N SER A 147 1.31 12.88 2.92
CA SER A 147 2.05 13.84 3.78
C SER A 147 1.24 14.38 4.96
N GLU A 148 -0.07 14.58 4.79
CA GLU A 148 -0.99 15.00 5.86
C GLU A 148 -1.00 14.08 7.11
N HIS A 149 -0.66 12.80 6.96
CA HIS A 149 -0.60 11.85 8.08
C HIS A 149 0.67 12.04 8.94
N TRP A 150 1.64 12.81 8.44
CA TRP A 150 2.90 13.15 9.12
C TRP A 150 2.89 14.56 9.73
N ASP A 151 1.92 15.41 9.40
CA ASP A 151 1.81 16.79 9.90
C ASP A 151 1.41 16.88 11.38
N ALA A 152 0.85 15.81 11.94
CA ALA A 152 0.42 15.74 13.34
C ALA A 152 1.08 14.58 14.11
N PRO A 153 1.17 14.68 15.45
CA PRO A 153 1.54 13.56 16.31
C PRO A 153 0.64 12.34 16.12
N ILE A 154 1.20 11.14 16.26
CA ILE A 154 0.51 9.86 15.99
C ILE A 154 -0.73 9.65 16.87
N ASP A 155 -0.74 10.22 18.08
CA ASP A 155 -1.85 10.19 19.04
C ASP A 155 -3.02 11.10 18.61
N ARG A 156 -2.78 12.05 17.71
CA ARG A 156 -3.76 13.06 17.27
C ARG A 156 -4.35 12.83 15.88
N ILE A 157 -3.82 11.86 15.13
CA ILE A 157 -4.38 11.47 13.83
C ILE A 157 -5.44 10.37 13.99
N ASP A 158 -6.35 10.30 13.02
CA ASP A 158 -7.38 9.26 12.94
C ASP A 158 -6.76 7.85 12.96
N TRP A 159 -7.53 6.88 13.43
CA TRP A 159 -7.09 5.49 13.56
C TRP A 159 -6.62 4.88 12.23
N ASN A 160 -7.28 5.22 11.11
CA ASN A 160 -6.86 4.73 9.79
C ASN A 160 -5.50 5.34 9.40
N ALA A 161 -5.34 6.65 9.56
CA ALA A 161 -4.08 7.34 9.29
C ALA A 161 -2.93 6.81 10.16
N ARG A 162 -3.21 6.53 11.44
CA ARG A 162 -2.28 5.90 12.39
C ARG A 162 -1.83 4.52 11.91
N THR A 163 -2.76 3.70 11.43
CA THR A 163 -2.46 2.35 10.94
C THR A 163 -1.58 2.39 9.70
N VAL A 164 -1.93 3.24 8.72
CA VAL A 164 -1.15 3.44 7.49
C VAL A 164 0.26 3.95 7.80
N ARG A 165 0.38 4.96 8.66
CA ARG A 165 1.68 5.50 9.08
C ARG A 165 2.55 4.45 9.78
N SER A 166 1.98 3.69 10.71
CA SER A 166 2.71 2.65 11.44
C SER A 166 3.22 1.55 10.51
N LEU A 167 2.42 1.15 9.51
CA LEU A 167 2.83 0.18 8.51
C LEU A 167 3.97 0.71 7.65
N ILE A 168 3.88 1.96 7.19
CA ILE A 168 4.90 2.60 6.35
C ILE A 168 6.22 2.73 7.12
N GLU A 169 6.19 3.18 8.38
CA GLU A 169 7.36 3.29 9.25
C GLU A 169 8.01 1.91 9.45
N ALA A 170 7.23 0.88 9.79
CA ALA A 170 7.75 -0.48 9.96
C ALA A 170 8.40 -1.05 8.69
N VAL A 171 7.81 -0.80 7.51
CA VAL A 171 8.37 -1.24 6.22
C VAL A 171 9.67 -0.48 5.90
N CYS A 172 9.70 0.84 6.11
CA CYS A 172 10.91 1.65 5.97
C CYS A 172 12.05 1.13 6.86
N ASP A 173 11.74 0.85 8.13
CA ASP A 173 12.71 0.36 9.12
C ASP A 173 13.29 -0.99 8.71
N VAL A 174 12.45 -1.95 8.31
CA VAL A 174 12.89 -3.27 7.83
C VAL A 174 13.71 -3.16 6.53
N ALA A 175 13.42 -2.17 5.69
CA ALA A 175 14.18 -1.89 4.47
C ALA A 175 15.49 -1.13 4.71
N ALA A 176 15.77 -0.68 5.93
CA ALA A 176 16.87 0.23 6.25
C ALA A 176 16.84 1.52 5.41
N ILE A 177 15.63 1.98 5.06
CA ILE A 177 15.38 3.18 4.25
C ILE A 177 14.79 4.26 5.18
N PRO A 178 15.47 5.41 5.38
CA PRO A 178 14.94 6.46 6.23
C PRO A 178 13.57 6.97 5.76
N CYS A 179 12.55 6.86 6.59
CA CYS A 179 11.25 7.52 6.35
C CYS A 179 11.40 9.02 6.73
N SER A 180 12.12 9.80 5.92
CA SER A 180 12.45 11.20 6.21
C SER A 180 11.34 12.17 5.81
N LEU A 181 10.24 12.14 6.57
CA LEU A 181 9.25 13.24 6.64
C LEU A 181 9.13 13.82 8.06
N ARG A 182 9.85 13.25 9.03
CA ARG A 182 9.90 13.75 10.41
C ARG A 182 10.65 15.09 10.42
N SER A 183 9.92 16.19 10.47
CA SER A 183 10.48 17.46 10.91
C SER A 183 11.02 17.26 12.33
N ASN A 184 12.29 17.64 12.53
CA ASN A 184 12.96 17.55 13.81
C ASN A 184 12.20 18.41 14.84
N SER A 185 11.28 17.81 15.57
CA SER A 185 10.80 18.37 16.83
C SER A 185 11.99 18.30 17.79
N LYS A 186 12.72 19.40 17.89
CA LYS A 186 13.73 19.62 18.91
C LYS A 186 13.12 19.24 20.26
N GLU A 187 13.72 18.23 20.87
CA GLU A 187 13.53 17.87 22.26
C GLU A 187 14.17 19.01 23.08
N GLU A 188 13.37 20.03 23.41
CA GLU A 188 13.75 21.08 24.34
C GLU A 188 13.54 20.53 25.76
N LYS A 189 14.63 20.55 26.52
CA LYS A 189 14.81 19.83 27.78
C LYS A 189 14.63 20.77 28.98
#